data_AF-A0AA38GRK8-F1
#
_entry.id   AF-A0AA38GRK8-F1
#
_cell.length_a   1.000
_cell.length_b   1.000
_cell.length_c   1.000
_cell.angle_alpha   90.00
_cell.angle_beta   90.00
_cell.angle_gamma   90.00
#
_symmetry.space_group_name_H-M   'P 1'
#
loop_
_entity.id
_entity.type
_entity.pdbx_description
1 polymer ?
#
loop_
_entity_poly.entity_id
_entity_poly.type
_entity_poly.pdbx_seq_one_letter_code
_entity_poly.pdbx_strand_id
1 'polypeptide(L)'
;YGLGGRVSTEGDVYSYGILLLEMLSRKRPTNDVFVGDLTLREWVNSAFPNSLVEVLDRSLLGKIASNEMGVRDSDDIEQAVPHRA
;
A
#
# COMPACT_ATOMS: atom_id res chain seq x y z
N TYR A 1 -18.43 8.81 1.05
CA TYR A 1 -19.87 8.66 0.74
C TYR A 1 -20.69 9.70 1.51
N GLY A 2 -20.29 10.97 1.43
CA GLY A 2 -20.74 12.03 2.35
C GLY A 2 -21.64 13.10 1.72
N LEU A 3 -22.35 12.79 0.64
CA LEU A 3 -23.31 13.72 0.02
C LEU A 3 -24.70 13.10 0.05
N GLY A 4 -25.52 13.55 1.01
CA GLY A 4 -26.97 13.25 1.07
C GLY A 4 -27.41 12.12 2.01
N GLY A 5 -26.50 11.45 2.72
CA GLY A 5 -26.81 10.38 3.68
C GLY A 5 -26.79 10.83 5.14
N ARG A 6 -27.41 10.05 6.04
CA ARG A 6 -27.27 10.25 7.50
C ARG A 6 -25.80 10.06 7.88
N VAL A 7 -25.24 11.02 8.61
CA VAL A 7 -23.89 10.90 9.19
C VAL A 7 -23.91 9.73 10.17
N SER A 8 -22.96 8.80 10.01
CA SER A 8 -22.82 7.64 10.89
C SER A 8 -21.37 7.16 10.91
N THR A 9 -20.98 6.55 12.03
CA THR A 9 -19.64 5.97 12.22
C THR A 9 -19.35 4.90 11.16
N GLU A 10 -20.35 4.11 10.77
CA GLU A 10 -20.22 3.09 9.73
C GLU A 10 -19.95 3.72 8.36
N GLY A 11 -20.60 4.85 8.06
CA GLY A 11 -20.35 5.64 6.85
C GLY A 11 -18.95 6.22 6.82
N ASP A 12 -18.44 6.67 7.98
CA ASP A 12 -17.06 7.15 8.14
C ASP A 12 -16.05 6.02 7.93
N VAL A 13 -16.26 4.85 8.56
CA VAL A 13 -15.41 3.65 8.37
C VAL A 13 -15.39 3.21 6.91
N TYR A 14 -16.54 3.16 6.25
CA TYR A 14 -16.61 2.82 4.83
C TYR A 14 -15.84 3.83 3.99
N SER A 15 -16.05 5.13 4.21
CA SER A 15 -15.40 6.19 3.45
C SER A 15 -13.88 6.18 3.66
N TYR A 16 -13.44 5.96 4.89
CA TYR A 16 -12.03 5.76 5.22
C TYR A 16 -11.45 4.54 4.49
N GLY A 17 -12.17 3.43 4.43
CA GLY A 17 -11.77 2.26 3.65
C GLY A 17 -11.53 2.56 2.18
N ILE A 18 -12.40 3.35 1.54
CA ILE A 18 -12.21 3.76 0.15
C ILE A 18 -10.98 4.67 -0.02
N LEU A 19 -10.75 5.60 0.91
CA LEU A 19 -9.54 6.45 0.91
C LEU A 19 -8.27 5.61 1.03
N LEU A 20 -8.27 4.59 1.89
CA LEU A 20 -7.14 3.65 1.99
C LEU A 20 -6.89 2.93 0.66
N LEU A 21 -7.94 2.41 0.03
CA LEU A 21 -7.81 1.74 -1.28
C LEU A 21 -7.30 2.70 -2.36
N GLU A 22 -7.76 3.95 -2.36
CA GLU A 22 -7.29 4.99 -3.28
C GLU A 22 -5.80 5.29 -3.06
N MET A 23 -5.35 5.43 -1.82
CA MET A 23 -3.95 5.69 -1.49
C MET A 23 -3.03 4.51 -1.85
N LEU A 24 -3.47 3.28 -1.57
CA LEU A 24 -2.70 2.07 -1.80
C LEU A 24 -2.56 1.73 -3.30
N SER A 25 -3.61 1.97 -4.08
CA SER A 25 -3.63 1.69 -5.53
C SER A 25 -3.24 2.89 -6.40
N ARG A 26 -3.26 4.10 -5.82
CA ARG A 26 -3.18 5.38 -6.53
C ARG A 26 -4.25 5.52 -7.64
N LYS A 27 -5.42 4.92 -7.44
CA LYS A 27 -6.58 5.01 -8.34
C LYS A 27 -7.72 5.72 -7.64
N ARG A 28 -8.23 6.79 -8.26
CA ARG A 28 -9.44 7.48 -7.80
C ARG A 28 -10.66 6.56 -7.95
N PRO A 29 -11.61 6.55 -7.00
CA PRO A 29 -12.86 5.82 -7.17
C PRO A 29 -13.66 6.21 -8.44
N THR A 30 -13.43 7.42 -8.95
CA THR A 30 -14.06 8.00 -10.15
C THR A 30 -13.17 7.91 -11.39
N ASN A 31 -12.14 7.06 -11.40
CA ASN A 31 -11.28 6.89 -12.57
C ASN A 31 -12.07 6.23 -13.71
N ASP A 32 -11.87 6.67 -14.95
CA ASP A 32 -12.60 6.20 -16.14
C ASP A 32 -12.44 4.70 -16.42
N VAL A 33 -11.47 4.02 -15.79
CA VAL A 33 -11.34 2.55 -15.84
C VAL A 33 -12.46 1.81 -15.11
N PHE A 34 -13.17 2.51 -14.21
CA PHE A 34 -14.28 1.99 -13.42
C PHE A 34 -15.61 2.39 -14.09
N VAL A 35 -16.07 1.54 -15.01
CA VAL A 35 -17.28 1.77 -15.82
C VAL A 35 -18.40 0.80 -15.46
N GLY A 36 -19.64 1.29 -15.59
CA GLY A 36 -20.84 0.51 -15.25
C GLY A 36 -20.86 0.20 -13.76
N ASP A 37 -20.99 -1.09 -13.44
CA ASP A 37 -21.02 -1.54 -12.06
C ASP A 37 -19.64 -1.72 -11.44
N LEU A 38 -18.55 -1.72 -12.23
CA LEU A 38 -17.20 -1.97 -11.71
C LEU A 38 -16.71 -0.80 -10.85
N THR A 39 -16.53 -1.04 -9.56
CA THR A 39 -15.98 -0.07 -8.59
C THR A 39 -14.53 -0.35 -8.21
N LEU A 40 -13.84 0.65 -7.65
CA LEU A 40 -12.50 0.47 -7.05
C LEU A 40 -12.47 -0.69 -6.04
N ARG A 41 -13.53 -0.82 -5.22
CA ARG A 41 -13.66 -1.89 -4.22
C ARG A 41 -13.74 -3.27 -4.87
N GLU A 42 -14.56 -3.42 -5.91
CA GLU A 42 -14.72 -4.70 -6.59
C GLU A 42 -13.48 -5.11 -7.36
N TRP A 43 -12.82 -4.16 -8.02
CA TRP A 43 -11.54 -4.40 -8.68
C TRP A 43 -10.49 -4.88 -7.66
N VAL A 44 -10.34 -4.21 -6.52
CA VAL A 44 -9.43 -4.68 -5.44
C VAL A 44 -9.84 -6.06 -4.92
N ASN A 45 -11.13 -6.28 -4.68
CA ASN A 45 -11.64 -7.56 -4.19
C ASN A 45 -11.37 -8.72 -5.16
N SER A 46 -11.44 -8.47 -6.48
CA SER A 46 -11.15 -9.48 -7.51
C SER A 46 -9.70 -9.95 -7.49
N ALA A 47 -8.78 -9.12 -6.97
CA ALA A 47 -7.37 -9.44 -6.83
C ALA A 47 -7.03 -10.02 -5.43
N PHE A 48 -7.94 -9.97 -4.47
CA PHE A 48 -7.67 -10.43 -3.11
C PHE A 48 -7.83 -11.96 -2.98
N PRO A 49 -6.95 -12.66 -2.24
CA PRO A 49 -5.68 -12.18 -1.66
C PRO A 49 -4.48 -12.33 -2.61
N ASN A 50 -4.62 -13.12 -3.68
CA ASN A 50 -3.49 -13.71 -4.40
C ASN A 50 -2.78 -12.75 -5.37
N SER A 51 -3.44 -11.68 -5.78
CA SER A 51 -2.97 -10.75 -6.82
C SER A 51 -2.91 -9.30 -6.34
N LEU A 52 -2.80 -9.06 -5.02
CA LEU A 52 -2.76 -7.69 -4.48
C LEU A 52 -1.61 -6.83 -5.04
N VAL A 53 -0.48 -7.47 -5.37
CA VAL A 53 0.70 -6.79 -5.94
C VAL A 53 0.36 -6.07 -7.26
N GLU A 54 -0.63 -6.56 -8.00
CA GLU A 54 -1.08 -5.94 -9.26
C GLU A 54 -1.94 -4.69 -9.03
N VAL A 55 -2.59 -4.61 -7.87
CA VAL A 55 -3.47 -3.51 -7.47
C VAL A 55 -2.69 -2.39 -6.80
N LEU A 56 -1.62 -2.73 -6.07
CA LEU A 56 -0.81 -1.77 -5.32
C LEU A 56 0.01 -0.86 -6.24
N ASP A 57 0.17 0.40 -5.80
CA ASP A 57 1.04 1.36 -6.45
C ASP A 57 2.48 0.85 -6.46
N ARG A 58 3.05 0.69 -7.66
CA ARG A 58 4.45 0.24 -7.84
C ARG A 58 5.46 1.13 -7.13
N SER A 59 5.19 2.42 -6.99
CA SER A 59 6.09 3.31 -6.23
C SER A 59 6.07 3.02 -4.73
N LEU A 60 4.89 2.64 -4.21
CA LEU A 60 4.73 2.24 -2.82
C LEU A 60 5.44 0.91 -2.58
N LEU A 61 5.27 -0.06 -3.48
CA LEU A 61 5.99 -1.33 -3.45
C LEU A 61 7.51 -1.14 -3.48
N GLY A 62 8.01 -0.27 -4.36
CA GLY A 62 9.44 0.04 -4.43
C GLY A 62 9.99 0.64 -3.14
N LYS A 63 9.22 1.53 -2.48
CA LYS A 63 9.60 2.11 -1.18
C LYS A 63 9.62 1.07 -0.06
N ILE A 64 8.62 0.19 0.00
CA ILE A 64 8.56 -0.88 1.00
C ILE A 64 9.76 -1.82 0.84
N ALA A 65 10.01 -2.31 -0.38
CA ALA A 65 11.15 -3.18 -0.66
C ALA A 65 12.50 -2.50 -0.35
N SER A 66 12.61 -1.18 -0.58
CA SER A 66 13.82 -0.41 -0.25
C SER A 66 14.00 -0.20 1.25
N ASN A 67 12.91 -0.13 2.03
CA ASN A 67 12.97 -0.01 3.48
C ASN A 67 13.38 -1.33 4.17
N GLU A 68 13.16 -2.47 3.53
CA GLU A 68 13.61 -3.79 4.00
C GLU A 68 15.12 -4.03 3.80
N MET A 69 15.75 -3.30 2.87
CA MET A 69 17.21 -3.35 2.63
C MET A 69 18.02 -2.42 3.55
N GLY A 70 17.42 -1.89 4.61
CA GLY A 70 18.06 -1.01 5.60
C GLY A 70 18.56 -1.68 6.89
N VAL A 71 18.64 -3.02 6.94
CA VAL A 71 19.29 -3.71 8.08
C VAL A 71 20.80 -3.61 7.91
N ARG A 72 21.39 -2.74 8.73
CA ARG A 72 22.82 -2.58 8.97
C ARG A 72 23.45 -3.93 9.36
N ASP A 73 24.30 -4.48 8.52
CA ASP A 73 25.39 -5.35 8.97
C ASP A 73 26.57 -5.24 8.00
N SER A 74 27.78 -5.46 8.53
CA SER A 74 29.11 -5.22 7.94
C SER A 74 29.60 -3.76 8.00
N ASP A 75 30.20 -3.38 9.14
CA ASP A 75 31.39 -2.50 9.17
C ASP A 75 32.22 -2.58 10.49
N ASP A 76 31.93 -3.48 11.44
CA ASP A 76 32.65 -3.53 12.74
C ASP A 76 33.65 -4.71 12.93
N ILE A 77 33.98 -5.50 11.89
CA ILE A 77 34.96 -6.61 12.01
C ILE A 77 36.21 -6.36 11.16
N GLU A 78 36.97 -5.29 11.42
CA GLU A 78 38.35 -5.21 10.93
C GLU A 78 39.32 -4.34 11.76
N GLN A 79 39.19 -4.31 13.10
CA GLN A 79 40.18 -3.60 13.95
C GLN A 79 40.63 -4.33 15.23
N ALA A 80 40.50 -5.66 15.31
CA ALA A 80 40.97 -6.41 16.48
C ALA A 80 41.78 -7.65 16.11
N VAL A 81 42.87 -7.48 15.35
CA VAL A 81 43.96 -8.47 15.32
C VAL A 81 45.28 -7.73 15.55
N PRO A 82 45.87 -7.77 16.76
CA PRO A 82 47.21 -7.23 16.97
C PRO A 82 48.22 -8.15 16.30
N HIS A 83 48.90 -7.62 15.29
CA HIS A 83 50.02 -8.28 14.62
C HIS A 83 51.10 -8.60 15.66
N ARG A 84 51.36 -9.89 15.89
CA ARG A 84 52.51 -10.35 16.67
C ARG A 84 53.80 -9.88 15.99
N ALA A 85 54.67 -9.25 16.78
CA ALA A 85 56.11 -9.16 16.54
C ALA A 85 56.81 -9.86 17.71
#